data_AF-A0A0R2C388-F1
#
_entry.id   AF-A0A0R2C388-F1
#
_cell.length_a   1.000
_cell.length_b   1.000
_cell.length_c   1.000
_cell.angle_alpha   90.00
_cell.angle_beta   90.00
_cell.angle_gamma   90.00
#
_symmetry.space_group_name_H-M   'P 1'
#
loop_
_entity.id
_entity.type
_entity.pdbx_description
1 polymer ?
#
loop_
_entity_poly.entity_id
_entity_poly.type
_entity_poly.pdbx_seq_one_letter_code
_entity_poly.pdbx_strand_id
1 'polypeptide(L)'
;MALLGTKMTMQLPFYFHGLAKQGIEVIAPAPKQIQTIHQIITTELEINIFNPASKQLILQIIAELKAKENIQGIILGCTELPRLLNQTDCQQVTIYDTVALHVKELLAKMKN
;
A
#
# COMPACT_ATOMS: atom_id res chain seq x y z
N MET A 1 -4.58 9.29 -3.71
CA MET A 1 -3.77 8.03 -3.63
C MET A 1 -4.54 6.99 -2.83
N ALA A 2 -4.16 5.71 -2.86
CA ALA A 2 -4.70 4.68 -1.95
C ALA A 2 -3.62 4.18 -0.98
N LEU A 3 -4.02 3.79 0.23
CA LEU A 3 -3.13 3.17 1.23
C LEU A 3 -3.46 1.68 1.38
N LEU A 4 -2.46 0.81 1.18
CA LEU A 4 -2.55 -0.62 1.47
C LEU A 4 -1.63 -0.97 2.63
N GLY A 5 -2.11 -1.76 3.58
CA GLY A 5 -1.35 -2.18 4.76
C GLY A 5 -2.21 -3.06 5.67
N THR A 6 -1.83 -3.17 6.94
CA THR A 6 -2.68 -3.83 7.93
C THR A 6 -4.00 -3.06 8.11
N LYS A 7 -5.01 -3.71 8.70
CA LYS A 7 -6.29 -3.05 9.02
C LYS A 7 -6.09 -1.76 9.82
N MET A 8 -5.19 -1.77 10.79
CA MET A 8 -4.88 -0.58 11.60
C MET A 8 -4.30 0.55 10.74
N THR A 9 -3.33 0.24 9.88
CA THR A 9 -2.74 1.22 8.95
C THR A 9 -3.80 1.86 8.03
N MET A 10 -4.76 1.07 7.54
CA MET A 10 -5.80 1.54 6.61
C MET A 10 -7.01 2.20 7.28
N GLN A 11 -7.13 2.16 8.61
CA GLN A 11 -8.31 2.70 9.34
C GLN A 11 -7.97 3.80 10.34
N LEU A 12 -6.78 3.75 10.95
CA LEU A 12 -6.41 4.73 11.96
C LEU A 12 -6.06 6.08 11.31
N PRO A 13 -6.43 7.21 11.95
CA PRO A 13 -6.29 8.53 11.36
C PRO A 13 -4.84 8.97 11.12
N PHE A 14 -3.87 8.32 11.76
CA PHE A 14 -2.45 8.72 11.75
C PHE A 14 -1.90 8.96 10.32
N TYR A 15 -2.02 7.97 9.43
CA TYR A 15 -1.51 8.09 8.05
C TYR A 15 -2.27 9.15 7.25
N PHE A 16 -3.59 9.15 7.33
CA PHE A 16 -4.45 10.08 6.59
C PHE A 16 -4.20 11.53 7.02
N HIS A 17 -4.18 11.80 8.32
CA HIS A 17 -3.92 13.13 8.85
C HIS A 17 -2.49 13.60 8.55
N GLY A 18 -1.50 12.71 8.66
CA GLY A 18 -0.11 13.04 8.34
C GLY A 18 0.07 13.48 6.89
N LEU A 19 -0.53 12.73 5.96
CA LEU A 19 -0.45 13.00 4.52
C LEU A 19 -1.32 14.19 4.10
N ALA A 20 -2.51 14.35 4.70
CA ALA A 20 -3.37 15.51 4.44
C ALA A 20 -2.70 16.83 4.83
N LYS A 21 -1.90 16.86 5.91
CA LYS A 21 -1.09 18.03 6.29
C LYS A 21 -0.04 18.41 5.24
N GLN A 22 0.34 17.49 4.36
CA GLN A 22 1.23 17.72 3.23
C GLN A 22 0.47 17.95 1.91
N GLY A 23 -0.86 18.12 1.96
CA GLY A 23 -1.70 18.28 0.77
C GLY A 23 -1.91 16.99 -0.02
N ILE A 24 -1.61 15.83 0.56
CA ILE A 24 -1.76 14.53 -0.11
C ILE A 24 -3.06 13.88 0.35
N GLU A 25 -4.00 13.75 -0.57
CA GLU A 25 -5.25 13.04 -0.35
C GLU A 25 -5.06 11.53 -0.51
N VAL A 26 -5.49 10.77 0.50
CA VAL A 26 -5.36 9.33 0.56
C VAL A 26 -6.68 8.71 0.96
N ILE A 27 -7.07 7.66 0.23
CA ILE A 27 -8.25 6.85 0.52
C ILE A 27 -7.84 5.46 1.02
N ALA A 28 -8.73 4.85 1.79
CA ALA A 28 -8.65 3.44 2.13
C ALA A 28 -9.50 2.60 1.16
N PRO A 29 -9.20 1.31 0.96
CA PRO A 29 -10.11 0.38 0.30
C PRO A 29 -11.44 0.23 1.05
N ALA A 30 -12.44 -0.37 0.40
CA ALA A 30 -13.71 -0.68 1.05
C ALA A 30 -13.52 -1.67 2.23
N PRO A 31 -14.41 -1.70 3.25
CA PRO A 31 -14.22 -2.52 4.44
C PRO A 31 -13.94 -4.01 4.20
N LYS A 32 -14.60 -4.62 3.20
CA LYS A 32 -14.33 -6.01 2.80
C LYS A 32 -12.93 -6.18 2.21
N GLN A 33 -12.50 -5.25 1.38
CA GLN A 33 -11.16 -5.25 0.76
C GLN A 33 -10.08 -5.06 1.83
N ILE A 34 -10.30 -4.18 2.82
CA ILE A 34 -9.44 -4.02 3.99
C ILE A 34 -9.26 -5.34 4.72
N GLN A 35 -10.34 -6.08 4.96
CA GLN A 35 -10.28 -7.38 5.62
C GLN A 35 -9.48 -8.39 4.81
N THR A 36 -9.72 -8.48 3.49
CA THR A 36 -8.95 -9.35 2.58
C THR A 36 -7.47 -9.05 2.62
N ILE A 37 -7.08 -7.78 2.46
CA ILE A 37 -5.67 -7.37 2.46
C ILE A 37 -5.02 -7.66 3.80
N HIS A 38 -5.70 -7.34 4.91
CA HIS A 38 -5.18 -7.62 6.25
C HIS A 38 -4.98 -9.12 6.49
N GLN A 39 -5.92 -9.96 6.05
CA GLN A 39 -5.79 -11.41 6.15
C GLN A 39 -4.59 -11.90 5.34
N ILE A 40 -4.45 -11.50 4.07
CA ILE A 40 -3.29 -11.88 3.24
C ILE A 40 -1.98 -11.48 3.93
N ILE A 41 -1.89 -10.26 4.46
CA ILE A 41 -0.69 -9.80 5.17
C ILE A 41 -0.38 -10.70 6.38
N THR A 42 -1.36 -10.90 7.26
CA THR A 42 -1.14 -11.56 8.56
C THR A 42 -1.05 -13.09 8.48
N THR A 43 -1.75 -13.72 7.55
CA THR A 43 -1.77 -15.19 7.42
C THR A 43 -0.85 -15.72 6.34
N GLU A 44 -0.32 -14.86 5.46
CA GLU A 44 0.60 -15.28 4.39
C GLU A 44 1.91 -14.48 4.43
N LEU A 45 1.86 -13.16 4.21
CA LEU A 45 3.08 -12.39 3.95
C LEU A 45 4.02 -12.30 5.16
N GLU A 46 3.48 -12.07 6.36
CA GLU A 46 4.25 -12.01 7.62
C GLU A 46 4.95 -13.34 7.94
N ILE A 47 4.41 -14.46 7.47
CA ILE A 47 5.00 -15.80 7.59
C ILE A 47 5.70 -16.26 6.30
N ASN A 48 6.04 -15.31 5.42
CA ASN A 48 6.84 -15.50 4.21
C ASN A 48 6.21 -16.46 3.18
N ILE A 49 4.88 -16.52 3.13
CA ILE A 49 4.10 -17.24 2.11
C ILE A 49 3.61 -16.22 1.06
N PHE A 50 3.88 -16.49 -0.22
CA PHE A 50 3.50 -15.63 -1.33
C PHE A 50 2.63 -16.41 -2.33
N ASN A 51 1.33 -16.33 -2.15
CA ASN A 51 0.37 -17.04 -2.99
C ASN A 51 0.01 -16.21 -4.24
N PRO A 52 0.15 -16.77 -5.47
CA PRO A 52 -0.29 -16.09 -6.69
C PRO A 52 -1.77 -15.68 -6.69
N ALA A 53 -2.65 -16.46 -6.05
CA ALA A 53 -4.07 -16.11 -5.94
C ALA A 53 -4.28 -14.87 -5.07
N SER A 54 -3.56 -14.77 -3.95
CA SER A 54 -3.59 -13.60 -3.06
C SER A 54 -3.03 -12.36 -3.75
N LYS A 55 -1.95 -12.50 -4.54
CA LYS A 55 -1.47 -11.42 -5.41
C LYS A 55 -2.56 -10.94 -6.36
N GLN A 56 -3.24 -11.86 -7.05
CA GLN A 56 -4.32 -11.52 -7.99
C GLN A 56 -5.48 -10.80 -7.29
N LEU A 57 -5.87 -11.23 -6.08
CA LEU A 57 -6.90 -10.54 -5.31
C LEU A 57 -6.51 -9.09 -4.99
N ILE A 58 -5.26 -8.84 -4.58
CA ILE A 58 -4.82 -7.47 -4.31
C ILE A 58 -4.77 -6.64 -5.60
N LEU A 59 -4.34 -7.21 -6.73
CA LEU A 59 -4.36 -6.52 -8.02
C LEU A 59 -5.77 -6.16 -8.48
N GLN A 60 -6.75 -7.03 -8.23
CA GLN A 60 -8.16 -6.74 -8.50
C GLN A 60 -8.66 -5.57 -7.66
N ILE A 61 -8.33 -5.54 -6.36
CA ILE A 61 -8.67 -4.43 -5.47
C ILE A 61 -8.06 -3.12 -5.99
N ILE A 62 -6.80 -3.16 -6.41
CA ILE A 62 -6.11 -2.00 -7.00
C ILE A 62 -6.82 -1.51 -8.27
N ALA A 63 -7.20 -2.42 -9.17
CA ALA A 63 -7.92 -2.09 -10.39
C ALA A 63 -9.30 -1.47 -10.09
N GLU A 64 -10.03 -2.01 -9.11
CA GLU A 64 -11.30 -1.45 -8.67
C GLU A 64 -11.16 -0.03 -8.10
N LEU A 65 -10.14 0.21 -7.26
CA LEU A 65 -9.86 1.53 -6.72
C LEU A 65 -9.49 2.52 -7.83
N LYS A 66 -8.71 2.06 -8.83
CA LYS A 66 -8.40 2.88 -10.00
C LYS A 66 -9.66 3.23 -10.79
N ALA A 67 -10.55 2.26 -11.03
CA ALA A 67 -11.76 2.47 -11.80
C ALA A 67 -12.77 3.40 -11.10
N LYS A 68 -12.94 3.25 -9.78
CA LYS A 68 -13.95 3.99 -9.00
C LYS A 68 -13.47 5.36 -8.54
N GLU A 69 -12.23 5.44 -8.09
CA GLU A 69 -11.70 6.61 -7.37
C GLU A 69 -10.58 7.33 -8.15
N ASN A 70 -10.27 6.85 -9.37
CA ASN A 70 -9.21 7.37 -10.23
C ASN A 70 -7.86 7.57 -9.52
N ILE A 71 -7.49 6.66 -8.62
CA ILE A 71 -6.23 6.78 -7.89
C ILE A 71 -5.03 6.85 -8.85
N GLN A 72 -4.05 7.69 -8.55
CA GLN A 72 -2.82 7.82 -9.33
C GLN A 72 -1.62 7.11 -8.70
N GLY A 73 -1.75 6.77 -7.40
CA GLY A 73 -0.69 6.11 -6.66
C GLY A 73 -1.21 5.23 -5.53
N ILE A 74 -0.40 4.24 -5.16
CA ILE A 74 -0.62 3.32 -4.04
C ILE A 74 0.56 3.42 -3.08
N ILE A 75 0.24 3.61 -1.80
CA ILE A 75 1.19 3.59 -0.71
C ILE A 75 1.23 2.17 -0.13
N LEU A 76 2.41 1.56 -0.12
CA LEU A 76 2.64 0.27 0.54
C LEU A 76 3.07 0.53 1.99
N GLY A 77 2.09 0.51 2.89
CA GLY A 77 2.25 0.79 4.32
C GLY A 77 2.63 -0.43 5.17
N CYS A 78 3.04 -1.53 4.55
CA CYS A 78 3.56 -2.74 5.21
C CYS A 78 4.83 -3.17 4.47
N THR A 79 5.85 -3.62 5.20
CA THR A 79 7.19 -3.87 4.62
C THR A 79 7.26 -5.10 3.72
N GLU A 80 6.27 -5.98 3.82
CA GLU A 80 6.14 -7.23 3.08
C GLU A 80 5.45 -7.03 1.73
N LEU A 81 4.59 -6.01 1.60
CA LEU A 81 3.84 -5.73 0.37
C LEU A 81 4.75 -5.51 -0.86
N PRO A 82 5.89 -4.79 -0.76
CA PRO A 82 6.83 -4.66 -1.87
C PRO A 82 7.42 -6.00 -2.38
N ARG A 83 7.39 -7.05 -1.56
CA ARG A 83 7.84 -8.40 -1.98
C ARG A 83 6.76 -9.13 -2.79
N LEU A 84 5.49 -8.77 -2.63
CA LEU A 84 4.37 -9.33 -3.37
C LEU A 84 4.06 -8.53 -4.66
N LEU A 85 4.13 -7.20 -4.56
CA LEU A 85 3.73 -6.24 -5.59
C LEU A 85 4.91 -5.36 -6.00
N ASN A 86 5.07 -5.19 -7.31
CA ASN A 86 6.04 -4.27 -7.87
C ASN A 86 5.43 -3.41 -8.99
N GLN A 87 6.17 -2.41 -9.46
CA GLN A 87 5.66 -1.44 -10.44
C GLN A 87 5.20 -2.08 -11.77
N THR A 88 5.77 -3.23 -12.15
CA THR A 88 5.37 -3.93 -13.39
C THR A 88 3.98 -4.56 -13.27
N ASP A 89 3.53 -4.85 -12.06
CA ASP A 89 2.17 -5.36 -11.80
C ASP A 89 1.10 -4.27 -11.91
N CYS A 90 1.48 -2.99 -11.76
CA CYS A 90 0.57 -1.84 -11.69
C CYS A 90 0.99 -0.75 -12.68
N GLN A 91 0.80 -0.96 -13.99
CA GLN A 91 1.30 -0.03 -15.01
C GLN A 91 0.62 1.35 -15.01
N GLN A 92 -0.62 1.45 -14.52
CA GLN A 92 -1.43 2.68 -14.55
C GLN A 92 -1.46 3.44 -13.21
N VAL A 93 -0.74 2.93 -12.20
CA VAL A 93 -0.73 3.47 -10.84
C VAL A 93 0.69 3.39 -10.28
N THR A 94 1.22 4.52 -9.79
CA THR A 94 2.57 4.55 -9.21
C THR A 94 2.59 3.88 -7.84
N ILE A 95 3.56 3.00 -7.61
CA ILE A 95 3.77 2.35 -6.31
C ILE A 95 4.77 3.16 -5.47
N TYR A 96 4.39 3.44 -4.22
CA TYR A 96 5.21 4.11 -3.23
C TYR A 96 5.52 3.14 -2.09
N ASP A 97 6.70 2.50 -2.16
CA ASP A 97 7.26 1.71 -1.07
C ASP A 97 7.74 2.65 0.04
N THR A 98 7.04 2.62 1.17
CA THR A 98 7.33 3.50 2.31
C THR A 98 8.70 3.23 2.93
N VAL A 99 9.18 1.99 2.93
CA VAL A 99 10.51 1.64 3.47
C VAL A 99 11.58 2.20 2.55
N ALA A 100 11.46 1.96 1.24
CA ALA A 100 12.44 2.48 0.27
C ALA A 100 12.53 4.01 0.31
N LEU A 101 11.39 4.70 0.44
CA LEU A 101 11.35 6.16 0.57
C LEU A 101 11.99 6.65 1.87
N HIS A 102 11.70 6.00 3.00
CA HIS A 102 12.34 6.36 4.27
C HIS A 102 13.86 6.15 4.24
N VAL A 103 14.34 5.01 3.72
CA VAL A 103 15.78 4.73 3.60
C VAL A 103 16.46 5.75 2.71
N LYS A 104 15.85 6.09 1.56
CA LYS A 104 16.38 7.12 0.65
C LYS A 104 16.54 8.47 1.37
N GLU A 105 15.54 8.88 2.14
CA GLU A 105 15.57 10.16 2.87
C GLU A 105 16.60 10.14 4.01
N LEU A 106 16.70 9.05 4.77
CA LEU A 106 17.71 8.89 5.81
C LEU A 106 19.13 9.02 5.25
N LEU A 107 19.42 8.33 4.15
CA LEU A 107 20.73 8.41 3.48
C LEU A 107 21.02 9.80 2.93
N ALA A 108 20.01 10.54 2.46
CA ALA A 108 20.17 11.92 2.03
C ALA A 108 20.56 12.83 3.21
N LYS A 109 19.93 12.66 4.37
CA LYS A 109 20.23 13.42 5.58
C LYS A 109 21.60 13.11 6.17
N MET A 110 22.08 11.86 6.05
CA MET A 110 23.42 11.48 6.53
C MET A 110 24.57 12.05 5.69
N LYS A 111 24.29 12.52 4.47
CA LYS A 111 25.27 13.13 3.56
C LYS A 111 25.41 14.64 3.75
N ASN A 112 24.56 15.25 4.59
CA ASN A 112 24.59 16.66 4.97
C ASN A 112 25.08 16.80 6.42
#